data_AF-A0A924BV32-F1
#
_entry.id   AF-A0A924BV32-F1
#
_cell.length_a   1.000
_cell.length_b   1.000
_cell.length_c   1.000
_cell.angle_alpha   90.00
_cell.angle_beta   90.00
_cell.angle_gamma   90.00
#
_symmetry.space_group_name_H-M   'P 1'
#
loop_
_entity.id
_entity.type
_entity.pdbx_description
1 polymer ?
#
loop_
_entity_poly.entity_id
_entity_poly.type
_entity_poly.pdbx_seq_one_letter_code
_entity_poly.pdbx_strand_id
1 'polypeptide(L)'
;AQVTDVTSHAKLKVRFAPAWTAWLPFVWGDYWVLDLASDYSYAVVGEPGRNYLWVLSRTPNLPDVMYQAGLAKVAAQGFDVSKLVRTKQK
;
A
#
# COMPACT_ATOMS: atom_id res chain seq x y z
N ALA A 1 -3.49 6.25 -12.48
CA ALA A 1 -4.31 5.83 -11.32
C ALA A 1 -5.59 6.63 -11.32
N GLN A 2 -6.66 6.10 -10.75
CA GLN A 2 -7.93 6.81 -10.57
C GLN A 2 -8.20 6.92 -9.06
N VAL A 3 -8.55 8.11 -8.57
CA VAL A 3 -8.96 8.29 -7.18
C VAL A 3 -10.42 7.85 -7.07
N THR A 4 -10.71 6.92 -6.17
CA THR A 4 -12.07 6.36 -5.98
C THR A 4 -12.77 6.89 -4.74
N ASP A 5 -12.04 7.59 -3.85
CA ASP A 5 -12.57 8.27 -2.69
C ASP A 5 -12.26 9.77 -2.76
N VAL A 6 -13.28 10.59 -2.95
CA VAL A 6 -13.18 12.05 -3.07
C VAL A 6 -13.08 12.77 -1.72
N THR A 7 -13.21 12.06 -0.60
CA THR A 7 -13.19 12.65 0.74
C THR A 7 -11.82 12.47 1.39
N SER A 8 -11.28 11.26 1.37
CA SER A 8 -9.96 10.99 1.96
C SER A 8 -8.81 11.04 0.95
N HIS A 9 -9.12 10.88 -0.35
CA HIS A 9 -8.14 10.63 -1.42
C HIS A 9 -7.21 9.42 -1.17
N ALA A 10 -7.53 8.58 -0.18
CA ALA A 10 -6.70 7.45 0.24
C ALA A 10 -7.00 6.16 -0.52
N LYS A 11 -8.10 6.10 -1.29
CA LYS A 11 -8.46 4.94 -2.10
C LYS A 11 -8.23 5.23 -3.57
N LEU A 12 -7.39 4.40 -4.19
CA LEU A 12 -7.03 4.52 -5.59
C LEU A 12 -7.27 3.19 -6.31
N LYS A 13 -7.47 3.28 -7.63
CA LYS A 13 -7.31 2.18 -8.57
C LYS A 13 -6.06 2.39 -9.40
N VAL A 14 -5.14 1.44 -9.34
CA VAL A 14 -3.88 1.45 -10.08
C VAL A 14 -3.85 0.34 -11.12
N ARG A 15 -3.07 0.51 -12.18
CA ARG A 15 -2.91 -0.46 -13.25
C ARG A 15 -1.44 -0.49 -13.65
N PHE A 16 -0.85 -1.67 -13.66
CA PHE A 16 0.55 -1.89 -14.05
C PHE A 16 0.69 -2.49 -15.46
N ALA A 17 -0.44 -2.81 -16.13
CA ALA A 17 -0.46 -3.35 -17.49
C ALA A 17 -0.18 -2.28 -18.57
N PRO A 18 0.11 -2.66 -19.83
CA PRO A 18 0.29 -1.71 -20.94
C PRO A 18 -0.95 -0.84 -21.20
N ALA A 19 -0.78 0.44 -21.56
CA ALA A 19 -1.88 1.40 -21.67
C ALA A 19 -3.07 0.95 -22.53
N TRP A 20 -2.81 0.21 -23.61
CA TRP A 20 -3.83 -0.32 -24.50
C TRP A 20 -4.77 -1.34 -23.84
N THR A 21 -4.43 -1.90 -22.67
CA THR A 21 -5.30 -2.82 -21.90
C THR A 21 -6.21 -2.11 -20.90
N ALA A 22 -6.24 -0.77 -20.87
CA ALA A 22 -6.97 -0.02 -19.85
C ALA A 22 -8.49 -0.28 -19.80
N TRP A 23 -9.07 -0.78 -20.90
CA TRP A 23 -10.49 -1.16 -21.00
C TRP A 23 -10.84 -2.46 -20.29
N LEU A 24 -9.85 -3.28 -19.91
CA LEU A 24 -10.07 -4.53 -19.20
C LEU A 24 -10.25 -4.25 -17.69
N PRO A 25 -11.31 -4.73 -17.03
CA PRO A 25 -11.55 -4.43 -15.63
C PRO A 25 -10.54 -5.11 -14.69
N PHE A 26 -10.05 -6.30 -15.04
CA PHE A 26 -9.16 -7.10 -14.19
C PHE A 26 -7.71 -6.58 -14.12
N VAL A 27 -7.32 -5.61 -14.95
CA VAL A 27 -5.98 -5.00 -14.85
C VAL A 27 -5.91 -3.86 -13.84
N TRP A 28 -7.06 -3.47 -13.27
CA TRP A 28 -7.15 -2.47 -12.21
C TRP A 28 -7.12 -3.15 -10.84
N GLY A 29 -6.12 -2.78 -10.03
CA GLY A 29 -6.01 -3.20 -8.63
C GLY A 29 -6.40 -2.07 -7.69
N ASP A 30 -7.04 -2.41 -6.59
CA ASP A 30 -7.30 -1.49 -5.49
C ASP A 30 -5.99 -1.18 -4.74
N TYR A 31 -5.80 0.10 -4.42
CA TYR A 31 -4.60 0.63 -3.81
C TYR A 31 -5.01 1.63 -2.73
N TRP A 32 -5.14 1.14 -1.51
CA TRP A 32 -5.67 1.91 -0.38
C TRP A 32 -4.53 2.27 0.55
N VAL A 33 -4.34 3.56 0.81
CA VAL A 33 -3.38 4.06 1.80
C VAL A 33 -3.97 3.82 3.19
N LEU A 34 -3.40 2.84 3.90
CA LEU A 34 -3.86 2.38 5.21
C LEU A 34 -3.16 3.13 6.36
N ASP A 35 -1.91 3.53 6.14
CA ASP A 35 -1.15 4.38 7.04
C ASP A 35 -0.20 5.26 6.23
N LEU A 36 0.03 6.48 6.69
CA LEU A 36 0.90 7.45 6.04
C LEU A 36 1.58 8.30 7.12
N ALA A 37 2.91 8.39 7.03
CA ALA A 37 3.65 9.29 7.90
C ALA A 37 3.27 10.75 7.62
N SER A 38 3.21 11.59 8.66
CA SER A 38 2.90 13.02 8.50
C SER A 38 3.92 13.75 7.62
N ASP A 39 5.17 13.30 7.62
CA ASP A 39 6.27 13.80 6.78
C ASP A 39 6.39 13.04 5.43
N TYR A 40 5.45 12.13 5.14
CA TYR A 40 5.44 11.27 3.95
C TYR A 40 6.71 10.41 3.79
N SER A 41 7.44 10.15 4.87
CA SER A 41 8.64 9.30 4.87
C SER A 41 8.33 7.83 4.55
N TYR A 42 7.15 7.36 4.95
CA TYR A 42 6.65 6.02 4.64
C TYR A 42 5.14 6.02 4.39
N ALA A 43 4.69 4.99 3.67
CA ALA A 43 3.28 4.67 3.49
C ALA A 43 3.05 3.17 3.58
N VAL A 44 1.92 2.77 4.15
CA VAL A 44 1.44 1.39 4.11
C VAL A 44 0.22 1.33 3.22
N VAL A 45 0.25 0.44 2.24
CA VAL A 45 -0.78 0.31 1.22
C VAL A 45 -1.28 -1.11 1.20
N GLY A 46 -2.60 -1.29 1.07
CA GLY A 46 -3.18 -2.60 0.83
C GLY A 46 -4.39 -2.54 -0.10
N GLU A 47 -5.18 -3.60 -0.04
CA GLU A 47 -6.44 -3.73 -0.77
C GLU A 47 -7.59 -4.11 0.20
N PRO A 48 -8.86 -3.87 -0.17
CA PRO A 48 -10.02 -4.23 0.65
C PRO A 48 -10.09 -5.72 1.00
N GLY A 49 -9.62 -6.60 0.09
CA GLY A 49 -9.58 -8.04 0.29
C GLY A 49 -8.50 -8.51 1.27
N ARG A 50 -7.59 -7.62 1.67
CA ARG A 50 -6.48 -7.88 2.61
C ARG A 50 -5.50 -8.97 2.18
N ASN A 51 -5.51 -9.36 0.90
CA ASN A 51 -4.57 -10.37 0.38
C ASN A 51 -3.22 -9.74 0.03
N TYR A 52 -3.19 -8.43 -0.22
CA TYR A 52 -1.97 -7.70 -0.52
C TYR A 52 -1.73 -6.55 0.46
N LEU A 53 -0.47 -6.38 0.81
CA LEU A 53 0.03 -5.36 1.71
C LEU A 53 1.46 -4.99 1.28
N TRP A 54 1.72 -3.69 1.17
CA TRP A 54 3.01 -3.12 0.82
C TRP A 54 3.39 -2.05 1.83
N VAL A 55 4.65 -2.06 2.26
CA VAL A 55 5.25 -0.98 3.02
C VAL A 55 6.24 -0.27 2.12
N LEU A 56 6.01 1.02 1.89
CA LEU A 56 6.81 1.88 1.03
C LEU A 56 7.55 2.89 1.90
N SER A 57 8.81 3.14 1.57
CA SER A 57 9.62 4.16 2.22
C SER A 57 10.32 5.01 1.16
N ARG A 58 10.51 6.30 1.47
CA ARG A 58 11.32 7.20 0.64
C ARG A 58 12.81 6.90 0.71
N THR A 59 13.26 6.23 1.76
CA THR A 59 14.64 5.79 1.93
C THR A 59 14.75 4.27 1.73
N PRO A 60 15.92 3.77 1.28
CA PRO A 60 16.13 2.33 1.15
C PRO A 60 15.99 1.57 2.46
N ASN A 61 16.26 2.23 3.59
CA ASN A 61 16.13 1.64 4.90
C ASN A 61 15.15 2.47 5.73
N LEU A 62 14.05 1.84 6.16
CA LEU A 62 13.08 2.41 7.08
C LEU A 62 13.44 1.94 8.49
N PRO A 63 13.55 2.85 9.48
CA PRO A 63 13.83 2.44 10.85
C PRO A 63 12.84 1.38 11.34
N ASP A 64 13.34 0.32 11.97
CA ASP A 64 12.51 -0.82 12.40
C ASP A 64 11.35 -0.39 13.29
N VAL A 65 11.55 0.62 14.14
CA VAL A 65 10.50 1.18 14.99
C VAL A 65 9.32 1.71 14.16
N MET A 66 9.60 2.46 13.09
CA MET A 66 8.56 2.98 12.20
C MET A 66 7.88 1.86 11.41
N TYR A 67 8.66 0.90 10.92
CA TYR A 67 8.14 -0.26 10.22
C TYR A 67 7.17 -1.06 11.10
N GLN A 68 7.58 -1.39 12.33
CA GLN A 68 6.75 -2.16 13.27
C GLN A 68 5.50 -1.38 13.71
N ALA A 69 5.60 -0.06 13.89
CA ALA A 69 4.44 0.78 14.19
C ALA A 69 3.40 0.75 13.04
N GLY A 70 3.86 0.82 11.79
CA GLY A 70 2.99 0.67 10.61
C GLY A 70 2.34 -0.72 10.55
N LEU A 71 3.11 -1.78 10.81
CA LEU A 71 2.59 -3.15 10.85
C LEU A 71 1.54 -3.36 11.95
N ALA A 72 1.75 -2.82 13.14
CA ALA A 72 0.81 -2.94 14.24
C ALA A 72 -0.55 -2.31 13.89
N LYS A 73 -0.55 -1.14 13.23
CA LYS A 73 -1.78 -0.47 12.79
C LYS A 73 -2.56 -1.31 11.78
N VAL A 74 -1.91 -1.86 10.76
CA VAL A 74 -2.60 -2.67 9.74
C VAL A 74 -2.96 -4.07 10.26
N ALA A 75 -2.19 -4.63 11.19
CA ALA A 75 -2.57 -5.85 11.90
C ALA A 75 -3.85 -5.65 12.72
N ALA A 76 -4.01 -4.50 13.39
CA ALA A 76 -5.26 -4.14 14.07
C ALA A 76 -6.45 -3.96 13.10
N GLN A 77 -6.18 -3.59 11.85
CA GLN A 77 -7.18 -3.59 10.77
C GLN A 77 -7.45 -5.00 10.22
N GLY A 78 -6.79 -6.04 10.73
CA GLY A 78 -6.99 -7.45 10.40
C GLY A 78 -6.28 -7.91 9.11
N PHE A 79 -5.15 -7.29 8.78
CA PHE A 79 -4.20 -7.82 7.80
C PHE A 79 -3.27 -8.85 8.46
N ASP A 80 -2.95 -9.92 7.72
CA ASP A 80 -1.99 -10.93 8.16
C ASP A 80 -0.56 -10.50 7.83
N VAL A 81 0.06 -9.75 8.75
CA VAL A 81 1.42 -9.22 8.59
C VAL A 81 2.50 -10.30 8.61
N SER A 82 2.19 -11.54 9.03
CA SER A 82 3.17 -12.64 9.06
C SER A 82 3.62 -13.09 7.67
N LYS A 83 2.81 -12.80 6.64
CA LYS A 83 3.09 -13.10 5.23
C LYS A 83 3.98 -12.07 4.55
N LEU A 84 4.30 -10.96 5.22
CA LEU A 84 5.14 -9.92 4.64
C LEU A 84 6.57 -10.41 4.44
N VAL A 85 7.06 -10.23 3.22
CA VAL A 85 8.46 -10.48 2.87
C VAL A 85 9.18 -9.14 2.79
N ARG A 86 10.26 -8.98 3.56
CA ARG A 86 11.11 -7.78 3.49
C ARG A 86 11.95 -7.82 2.20
N THR A 87 11.79 -6.80 1.38
CA THR A 87 12.63 -6.60 0.18
C THR A 87 14.03 -6.15 0.60
N LYS A 88 15.06 -6.86 0.11
CA LYS A 88 16.45 -6.43 0.28
C LYS A 88 16.73 -5.21 -0.61
N GLN A 89 17.03 -4.09 0.03
CA GLN A 89 17.42 -2.84 -0.64
C GLN A 89 18.96 -2.78 -0.73
N LYS A 90 19.49 -2.10 -1.76
CA LYS A 90 20.93 -1.94 -2.00
C LYS A 90 21.42 -0.58 -1.52
#